data_AF-A0A8F7GQS1-F1
#
_entry.id   AF-A0A8F7GQS1-F1
#
_cell.length_a   1.000
_cell.length_b   1.000
_cell.length_c   1.000
_cell.angle_alpha   90.00
_cell.angle_beta   90.00
_cell.angle_gamma   90.00
#
_symmetry.space_group_name_H-M   'P 1'
#
loop_
_entity.id
_entity.type
_entity.pdbx_description
1 polymer ?
#
loop_
_entity_poly.entity_id
_entity_poly.type
_entity_poly.pdbx_seq_one_letter_code
_entity_poly.pdbx_strand_id
1 'polypeptide(L)'
;CPYHGWSYGLDGKLRALPYPDGYEGILEKSELPLTSLRVESYAGMVFASYNDEIEPLEDFLGGAKHWMDLFMKQGAGYPIKT
;
A
#
# COMPACT_ATOMS: atom_id res chain seq x y z
N CYS A 1 11.63 11.82 -6.01
CA CYS A 1 10.99 12.35 -7.23
C CYS A 1 12.05 13.09 -8.05
N PRO A 2 12.47 12.53 -9.19
CA PRO A 2 13.60 13.05 -9.97
C PRO A 2 13.33 14.43 -10.58
N TYR A 3 12.07 14.88 -10.66
CA TYR A 3 11.77 16.19 -11.24
C TYR A 3 12.20 17.34 -10.32
N HIS A 4 11.71 17.38 -9.07
CA HIS A 4 11.98 18.47 -8.13
C HIS A 4 12.65 18.01 -6.83
N GLY A 5 13.22 16.81 -6.79
CA GLY A 5 13.99 16.34 -5.63
C GLY A 5 13.19 16.03 -4.36
N TRP A 6 11.86 15.88 -4.43
CA TRP A 6 11.07 15.47 -3.27
C TRP A 6 11.35 14.02 -2.90
N SER A 7 11.55 13.75 -1.61
CA SER A 7 11.91 12.44 -1.10
C SER A 7 10.83 11.92 -0.17
N TYR A 8 10.32 10.73 -0.48
CA TYR A 8 9.27 10.06 0.28
C TYR A 8 9.85 8.83 0.98
N GLY A 9 9.34 8.51 2.16
CA GLY A 9 9.65 7.26 2.85
C GLY A 9 8.90 6.08 2.22
N LEU A 10 9.29 4.85 2.61
CA LEU A 10 8.54 3.64 2.26
C LEU A 10 7.13 3.62 2.88
N ASP A 11 6.89 4.46 3.89
CA ASP A 11 5.58 4.72 4.51
C ASP A 11 4.76 5.77 3.75
N GLY A 12 5.22 6.23 2.58
CA GLY A 12 4.54 7.21 1.74
C GLY A 12 4.63 8.65 2.23
N LYS A 13 5.20 8.92 3.42
CA LYS A 13 5.30 10.28 3.97
C LYS A 13 6.36 11.10 3.23
N LEU A 14 6.07 12.37 2.98
CA LEU A 14 7.06 13.32 2.49
C LEU A 14 8.12 13.57 3.57
N ARG A 15 9.35 13.15 3.32
CA ARG A 15 10.49 13.27 4.27
C ARG A 15 11.28 14.55 4.01
N ALA A 16 11.54 14.86 2.75
CA ALA A 16 12.31 16.04 2.38
C ALA A 16 11.83 16.64 1.06
N LEU A 17 12.01 17.95 0.95
CA LEU A 17 11.87 18.72 -0.28
C LEU A 17 13.06 19.72 -0.35
N PRO A 18 13.52 20.11 -1.54
CA PRO A 18 14.58 21.12 -1.65
C PRO A 18 14.14 22.50 -1.12
N TYR A 19 15.09 23.27 -0.58
CA TYR A 19 14.86 24.63 -0.04
C TYR A 19 13.68 24.72 0.96
N PRO A 20 13.66 23.91 2.04
CA PRO A 20 12.53 23.87 2.97
C PRO A 20 12.23 25.23 3.61
N ASP A 21 13.24 26.06 3.86
CA ASP A 21 13.09 27.40 4.45
C ASP A 21 12.26 28.34 3.56
N GLY A 22 12.20 28.09 2.25
CA GLY A 22 11.36 28.85 1.31
C GLY A 22 9.86 28.54 1.42
N TYR A 23 9.49 27.53 2.22
CA TYR A 23 8.12 27.05 2.38
C TYR A 23 7.60 27.18 3.82
N GLU A 24 8.38 27.78 4.73
CA GLU A 24 7.99 27.96 6.12
C GLU A 24 6.68 28.76 6.24
N GLY A 25 5.70 28.21 6.96
CA GLY A 25 4.36 28.80 7.10
C GLY A 25 3.46 28.72 5.87
N ILE A 26 3.92 28.10 4.78
CA ILE A 26 3.15 27.91 3.52
C ILE A 26 2.77 26.44 3.33
N LEU A 27 3.66 25.51 3.70
CA LEU A 27 3.49 24.09 3.42
C LEU A 27 3.95 23.24 4.60
N GLU A 28 3.07 22.38 5.09
CA GLU A 28 3.41 21.34 6.06
C GLU A 28 3.60 20.00 5.35
N LYS A 29 4.74 19.33 5.57
CA LYS A 29 5.07 18.07 4.88
C LYS A 29 4.02 16.97 5.08
N SER A 30 3.34 16.99 6.23
CA SER A 30 2.27 16.03 6.57
C SER A 30 1.04 16.16 5.68
N GLU A 31 0.85 17.28 4.99
CA GLU A 31 -0.29 17.52 4.10
C GLU A 31 -0.08 16.94 2.70
N LEU A 32 1.15 16.53 2.36
CA LEU A 32 1.52 16.06 1.02
C LEU A 32 2.16 14.66 1.02
N PRO A 33 1.51 13.63 1.63
CA PRO A 33 1.96 12.26 1.48
C PRO A 33 1.68 11.73 0.06
N LEU A 34 2.27 10.60 -0.28
CA LEU A 34 1.78 9.78 -1.38
C LEU A 34 0.37 9.26 -1.06
N THR A 35 -0.47 9.08 -2.07
CA THR A 35 -1.77 8.44 -1.93
C THR A 35 -1.60 7.02 -1.40
N SER A 36 -2.22 6.74 -0.25
CA SER A 36 -2.33 5.39 0.29
C SER A 36 -3.51 4.64 -0.33
N LEU A 37 -3.39 3.32 -0.44
CA LEU A 37 -4.48 2.43 -0.84
C LEU A 37 -4.87 1.55 0.35
N ARG A 38 -6.14 1.13 0.40
CA ARG A 38 -6.56 0.05 1.30
C ARG A 38 -5.90 -1.24 0.85
N VAL A 39 -5.06 -1.83 1.69
CA VAL A 39 -4.29 -3.05 1.39
C VAL A 39 -4.68 -4.15 2.38
N GLU A 40 -4.97 -5.32 1.83
CA GLU A 40 -5.22 -6.55 2.59
C GLU A 40 -4.47 -7.72 1.95
N SER A 41 -4.27 -8.80 2.69
CA SER A 41 -3.59 -9.99 2.20
C SER A 41 -4.41 -11.24 2.43
N TYR A 42 -4.45 -12.13 1.44
CA TYR A 42 -5.04 -13.46 1.56
C TYR A 42 -4.07 -14.52 1.05
N ALA A 43 -3.79 -15.54 1.88
CA ALA A 43 -2.87 -16.63 1.55
C ALA A 43 -1.49 -16.20 1.00
N GLY A 44 -0.97 -15.06 1.48
CA GLY A 44 0.31 -14.48 1.03
C GLY A 44 0.24 -13.66 -0.26
N MET A 45 -0.94 -13.52 -0.86
CA MET A 45 -1.19 -12.60 -1.97
C MET A 45 -1.61 -11.23 -1.43
N VAL A 46 -1.05 -10.15 -1.97
CA VAL A 46 -1.36 -8.77 -1.58
C VAL A 46 -2.37 -8.16 -2.55
N PHE A 47 -3.46 -7.62 -2.02
CA PHE A 47 -4.52 -6.94 -2.77
C PHE A 47 -4.59 -5.47 -2.34
N ALA A 48 -4.94 -4.58 -3.28
CA ALA A 48 -5.08 -3.15 -3.03
C ALA A 48 -6.33 -2.59 -3.72
N SER A 49 -6.99 -1.64 -3.06
CA SER A 49 -8.18 -0.95 -3.57
C SER A 49 -8.03 0.57 -3.39
N TYR A 50 -8.53 1.34 -4.36
CA TYR A 50 -8.74 2.79 -4.24
C TYR A 50 -10.02 3.13 -3.48
N ASN A 51 -10.95 2.19 -3.36
CA ASN A 51 -12.18 2.37 -2.59
C ASN A 51 -11.95 1.92 -1.14
N ASP A 52 -11.95 2.88 -0.22
CA ASP A 52 -11.79 2.63 1.22
C ASP A 52 -13.05 2.05 1.87
N GLU A 53 -14.21 2.19 1.22
CA GLU A 53 -15.52 1.69 1.70
C GLU A 53 -15.86 0.30 1.15
N ILE A 54 -14.95 -0.33 0.39
CA ILE A 54 -15.16 -1.70 -0.11
C ILE A 54 -15.24 -2.69 1.06
N GLU A 55 -16.00 -3.76 0.88
CA GLU A 55 -16.10 -4.85 1.86
C GLU A 55 -14.72 -5.48 2.18
N PRO A 56 -14.58 -6.19 3.32
CA PRO A 56 -13.37 -6.93 3.65
C PRO A 56 -12.91 -7.86 2.50
N LEU A 57 -11.60 -8.00 2.29
CA LEU A 57 -11.06 -8.80 1.19
C LEU A 57 -11.62 -10.23 1.19
N GLU A 58 -11.75 -10.82 2.38
CA GLU A 58 -12.26 -12.18 2.53
C GLU A 58 -13.72 -12.35 2.12
N ASP A 59 -14.53 -11.30 2.23
CA ASP A 59 -15.93 -11.29 1.81
C ASP A 59 -15.99 -11.09 0.29
N PHE A 60 -15.22 -10.14 -0.23
CA PHE A 60 -15.09 -9.88 -1.66
C PHE A 60 -14.63 -11.12 -2.44
N LEU A 61 -13.64 -11.86 -1.91
CA LEU A 61 -13.16 -13.10 -2.53
C LEU A 61 -14.20 -14.22 -2.47
N GLY A 62 -15.05 -14.25 -1.44
CA GLY A 62 -16.16 -15.19 -1.29
C GLY A 62 -15.75 -16.63 -1.60
N GLY A 63 -16.45 -17.26 -2.55
CA GLY A 63 -16.21 -18.65 -2.96
C GLY A 63 -14.87 -18.90 -3.67
N ALA A 64 -14.18 -17.85 -4.14
CA ALA A 64 -12.86 -17.99 -4.77
C ALA A 64 -11.78 -18.47 -3.78
N LYS A 65 -11.95 -18.15 -2.49
CA LYS A 65 -11.03 -18.51 -1.41
C LYS A 65 -10.67 -20.00 -1.41
N HIS A 66 -11.66 -20.88 -1.62
CA HIS A 66 -11.44 -22.32 -1.68
C HIS A 66 -10.40 -22.72 -2.73
N TRP A 67 -10.50 -22.14 -3.94
CA TRP A 67 -9.61 -22.45 -5.04
C TRP A 67 -8.23 -21.81 -4.85
N MET A 68 -8.19 -20.61 -4.30
CA MET A 68 -6.95 -19.94 -3.93
C MET A 68 -6.16 -20.77 -2.90
N ASP A 69 -6.83 -21.32 -1.88
CA ASP A 69 -6.19 -22.19 -0.90
C ASP A 69 -5.60 -23.45 -1.53
N LEU A 70 -6.35 -24.09 -2.44
CA LEU A 70 -5.86 -25.29 -3.15
C LEU A 70 -4.64 -24.97 -4.02
N PHE A 71 -4.64 -23.83 -4.69
CA PHE A 71 -3.50 -23.37 -5.48
C PHE A 71 -2.29 -23.09 -4.59
N MET A 72 -2.47 -22.31 -3.52
CA MET A 72 -1.39 -21.93 -2.62
C MET A 72 -0.79 -23.14 -1.87
N LYS A 73 -1.59 -24.17 -1.58
CA LYS A 73 -1.11 -25.44 -1.00
C LYS A 73 -0.14 -26.21 -1.89
N GLN A 74 -0.10 -25.96 -3.20
CA GLN A 74 0.86 -26.60 -4.10
C GLN A 74 2.32 -26.25 -3.75
N GLY A 75 2.55 -25.14 -3.05
CA GLY A 75 3.86 -24.77 -2.50
C GLY A 75 4.34 -25.64 -1.33
N ALA A 76 3.71 -26.80 -1.05
CA ALA A 76 4.04 -27.70 0.05
C ALA A 76 4.03 -27.01 1.43
N GLY A 77 3.16 -26.01 1.61
CA GLY A 77 3.06 -25.25 2.85
C GLY A 77 4.17 -24.21 3.05
N TYR A 78 5.06 -23.99 2.07
CA TYR A 78 5.95 -22.84 2.08
C TYR A 78 5.12 -21.57 1.80
N PRO A 79 4.99 -20.65 2.77
CA PRO A 79 4.26 -19.43 2.54
C PRO A 79 4.98 -18.57 1.50
N ILE A 80 4.21 -17.81 0.71
CA ILE A 80 4.79 -16.65 0.02
C ILE A 80 5.32 -15.73 1.12
N LYS A 81 6.64 -15.48 1.10
CA LYS A 81 7.26 -14.50 2.00
C LYS A 81 6.87 -13.11 1.49
N THR A 82 5.92 -12.48 2.16
CA THR A 82 5.58 -11.06 1.99
C THR A 82 6.34 -10.21 2.99
#